data_AF-A0A7S2UW48-F1
#
_entry.id   AF-A0A7S2UW48-F1
#
_cell.length_a   1.000
_cell.length_b   1.000
_cell.length_c   1.000
_cell.angle_alpha   90.00
_cell.angle_beta   90.00
_cell.angle_gamma   90.00
#
_symmetry.space_group_name_H-M   'P 1'
#
loop_
_entity.id
_entity.type
_entity.pdbx_description
1 polymer ?
#
loop_
_entity_poly.entity_id
_entity_poly.type
_entity_poly.pdbx_seq_one_letter_code
_entity_poly.pdbx_strand_id
1 'polypeptide(L)'
;MISSQEESKANQQFSASGMDKKLEQLYEQKASKLAQQKNLSDEFNEILTREGGLNEVSRQACKNLEAAVAVAQRPGYFEYYQAPAEVQRIIAADDLKLLTNKINQIQRELDQIDSEIEQLSKQHYSQRNPPQVNNLGQWFAVYGTPKPPPNGTLSVFEPSDKVYGGTQHHRAFKSQSRSLKKGTVLK
;
A
#
# COMPACT_ATOMS: atom_id res chain seq x y z
N MET A 1 -18.04 29.05 -31.05
CA MET A 1 -17.58 27.67 -30.77
C MET A 1 -16.48 27.57 -29.69
N ILE A 2 -16.02 28.68 -29.07
CA ILE A 2 -14.99 28.64 -28.01
C ILE A 2 -15.58 28.34 -26.61
N SER A 3 -16.84 28.72 -26.36
CA SER A 3 -17.52 28.59 -25.05
C SER A 3 -17.60 27.15 -24.51
N SER A 4 -17.82 26.15 -25.37
CA SER A 4 -18.06 24.77 -24.92
C SER A 4 -16.78 24.02 -24.50
N GLN A 5 -15.61 24.48 -24.95
CA GLN A 5 -14.33 23.86 -24.57
C GLN A 5 -13.80 24.37 -23.22
N GLU A 6 -14.09 25.61 -22.84
CA GLU A 6 -13.70 26.16 -21.54
C GLU A 6 -14.60 25.64 -20.41
N GLU A 7 -15.91 25.52 -20.63
CA GLU A 7 -16.84 24.93 -19.67
C GLU A 7 -16.52 23.44 -19.39
N SER A 8 -16.13 22.68 -20.43
CA SER A 8 -15.73 21.27 -20.28
C SER A 8 -14.45 21.10 -19.47
N LYS A 9 -13.47 22.00 -19.63
CA LYS A 9 -12.22 21.99 -18.88
C LYS A 9 -12.43 22.40 -17.42
N ALA A 10 -13.23 23.43 -17.17
CA ALA A 10 -13.55 23.88 -15.82
C ALA A 10 -14.34 22.81 -15.03
N ASN A 11 -15.28 22.12 -15.68
CA ASN A 11 -16.06 21.05 -15.06
C ASN A 11 -15.21 19.78 -14.78
N GLN A 12 -14.27 19.44 -15.67
CA GLN A 12 -13.29 18.38 -15.41
C GLN A 12 -12.33 18.72 -14.25
N GLN A 13 -11.84 19.96 -14.17
CA GLN A 13 -10.95 20.38 -13.08
C GLN A 13 -11.64 20.36 -11.71
N PHE A 14 -12.92 20.74 -11.64
CA PHE A 14 -13.71 20.66 -10.41
C PHE A 14 -13.98 19.22 -9.98
N SER A 15 -14.23 18.31 -10.93
CA SER A 15 -14.43 16.88 -10.65
C SER A 15 -13.17 16.16 -10.15
N ALA A 16 -11.99 16.54 -10.65
CA ALA A 16 -10.70 15.99 -10.21
C ALA A 16 -10.40 16.38 -8.76
N SER A 17 -10.61 17.65 -8.39
CA SER A 17 -10.39 18.14 -7.02
C SER A 17 -11.33 17.49 -5.98
N GLY A 18 -12.56 17.16 -6.37
CA GLY A 18 -13.50 16.44 -5.49
C GLY A 18 -13.12 14.97 -5.29
N MET A 19 -12.66 14.28 -6.34
CA MET A 19 -12.21 12.89 -6.25
C MET A 19 -10.92 12.74 -5.45
N ASP A 20 -9.97 13.66 -5.60
CA ASP A 20 -8.72 13.65 -4.83
C ASP A 20 -8.98 13.78 -3.32
N LYS A 21 -9.93 14.65 -2.92
CA LYS A 21 -10.36 14.79 -1.51
C LYS A 21 -11.04 13.53 -0.98
N LYS A 22 -11.86 12.87 -1.79
CA LYS A 22 -12.52 11.62 -1.39
C LYS A 22 -11.50 10.49 -1.20
N LEU A 23 -10.51 10.40 -2.09
CA LEU A 23 -9.41 9.45 -1.99
C LEU A 23 -8.59 9.65 -0.70
N GLU A 24 -8.29 10.91 -0.37
CA GLU A 24 -7.59 11.28 0.87
C GLU A 24 -8.38 10.86 2.12
N GLN A 25 -9.70 11.10 2.14
CA GLN A 25 -10.58 10.65 3.22
C GLN A 25 -10.58 9.13 3.40
N LEU A 26 -10.60 8.37 2.31
CA LEU A 26 -10.54 6.90 2.37
C LEU A 26 -9.20 6.40 2.92
N TYR A 27 -8.09 7.04 2.57
CA TYR A 27 -6.78 6.71 3.14
C TYR A 27 -6.70 7.03 4.64
N GLU A 28 -7.27 8.14 5.08
CA GLU A 28 -7.33 8.49 6.51
C GLU A 28 -8.20 7.49 7.29
N GLN A 29 -9.36 7.12 6.74
CA GLN A 29 -10.22 6.09 7.32
C GLN A 29 -9.52 4.74 7.40
N LYS A 30 -8.80 4.34 6.33
CA LYS A 30 -7.98 3.12 6.31
C LYS A 30 -6.93 3.14 7.42
N ALA A 31 -6.19 4.24 7.56
CA ALA A 31 -5.17 4.38 8.60
C ALA A 31 -5.76 4.26 10.01
N SER A 32 -6.91 4.89 10.26
CA SER A 32 -7.63 4.78 11.53
C SER A 32 -8.07 3.34 11.83
N LYS A 33 -8.65 2.64 10.85
CA LYS A 33 -9.10 1.26 11.00
C LYS A 33 -7.95 0.27 11.19
N LEU A 34 -6.81 0.47 10.52
CA LEU A 34 -5.59 -0.31 10.75
C LEU A 34 -5.05 -0.11 12.17
N ALA A 35 -5.07 1.12 12.70
CA ALA A 35 -4.69 1.38 14.08
C ALA A 35 -5.63 0.68 15.08
N GLN A 36 -6.95 0.68 14.82
CA GLN A 36 -7.92 -0.06 15.64
C GLN A 36 -7.68 -1.57 15.60
N GLN A 37 -7.45 -2.14 14.41
CA GLN A 37 -7.14 -3.56 14.26
C GLN A 37 -5.87 -3.93 15.02
N LYS A 38 -4.83 -3.10 14.94
CA LYS A 38 -3.58 -3.29 15.67
C LYS A 38 -3.83 -3.31 17.18
N ASN A 39 -4.53 -2.32 17.73
CA ASN A 39 -4.80 -2.25 19.16
C ASN A 39 -5.55 -3.50 19.67
N LEU A 40 -6.56 -3.97 18.92
CA LEU A 40 -7.28 -5.21 19.27
C LEU A 40 -6.40 -6.45 19.17
N SER A 41 -5.46 -6.46 18.23
CA SER A 41 -4.49 -7.56 18.09
C SER A 41 -3.47 -7.56 19.22
N ASP A 42 -3.05 -6.37 19.67
CA ASP A 42 -2.16 -6.20 20.81
C ASP A 42 -2.84 -6.66 22.10
N GLU A 43 -4.11 -6.29 22.33
CA GLU A 43 -4.94 -6.77 23.45
C GLU A 43 -5.12 -8.30 23.42
N PHE A 44 -5.40 -8.85 22.23
CA PHE A 44 -5.52 -10.30 22.05
C PHE A 44 -4.20 -11.02 22.40
N ASN A 45 -3.06 -10.49 21.95
CA ASN A 45 -1.76 -11.05 22.28
C ASN A 45 -1.44 -10.91 23.77
N GLU A 46 -1.76 -9.78 24.39
CA GLU A 46 -1.53 -9.56 25.82
C GLU A 46 -2.23 -10.62 26.68
N ILE A 47 -3.49 -10.94 26.39
CA ILE A 47 -4.25 -11.98 27.09
C ILE A 47 -3.56 -13.36 26.98
N LEU A 48 -2.93 -13.64 25.83
CA LEU A 48 -2.26 -14.90 25.56
C LEU A 48 -0.87 -14.99 26.19
N THR A 49 -0.07 -13.93 26.11
CA THR A 49 1.38 -13.98 26.35
C THR A 49 1.85 -13.32 27.65
N ARG A 50 0.99 -12.57 28.35
CA ARG A 50 1.35 -12.00 29.65
C ARG A 50 1.76 -13.10 30.64
N GLU A 51 2.49 -12.72 31.69
CA GLU A 51 2.81 -13.62 32.79
C GLU A 51 1.51 -14.13 33.44
N GLY A 52 1.37 -15.45 33.58
CA GLY A 52 0.11 -16.08 34.00
C GLY A 52 -1.00 -16.02 32.95
N GLY A 53 -0.69 -15.67 31.70
CA GLY A 53 -1.61 -15.66 30.57
C GLY A 53 -2.06 -17.06 30.15
N LEU A 54 -2.99 -17.11 29.18
CA LEU A 54 -3.61 -18.38 28.76
C LEU A 54 -2.60 -19.42 28.26
N ASN A 55 -1.52 -19.00 27.58
CA ASN A 55 -0.50 -19.93 27.09
C ASN A 55 0.29 -20.59 28.23
N GLU A 56 0.60 -19.83 29.27
CA GLU A 56 1.35 -20.34 30.42
C GLU A 56 0.47 -21.26 31.28
N VAL A 57 -0.77 -20.85 31.55
CA VAL A 57 -1.77 -21.68 32.27
C VAL A 57 -2.01 -22.98 31.52
N SER A 58 -2.15 -22.95 30.20
CA SER A 58 -2.29 -24.15 29.36
C SER A 58 -1.06 -25.06 29.47
N ARG A 59 0.15 -24.51 29.37
CA ARG A 59 1.39 -25.27 29.53
C ARG A 59 1.50 -25.91 30.92
N GLN A 60 1.13 -25.19 31.97
CA GLN A 60 1.17 -25.68 33.34
C GLN A 60 0.14 -26.77 33.59
N ALA A 61 -1.07 -26.63 33.03
CA ALA A 61 -2.09 -27.66 33.05
C ALA A 61 -1.62 -28.94 32.35
N CYS A 62 -1.02 -28.83 31.15
CA CYS A 62 -0.46 -29.99 30.44
C CYS A 62 0.63 -30.70 31.26
N LYS A 63 1.59 -29.96 31.83
CA LYS A 63 2.64 -30.55 32.69
C LYS A 63 2.07 -31.22 33.94
N ASN A 64 1.05 -30.61 34.55
CA ASN A 64 0.39 -31.19 35.70
C ASN A 64 -0.36 -32.47 35.32
N LEU A 65 -1.01 -32.53 34.16
CA LEU A 65 -1.64 -33.75 33.64
C LEU A 65 -0.60 -34.84 33.33
N GLU A 66 0.54 -34.50 32.74
CA GLU A 66 1.64 -35.47 32.52
C GLU A 66 2.15 -36.05 33.84
N ALA A 67 2.34 -35.20 34.85
CA ALA A 67 2.72 -35.63 36.20
C ALA A 67 1.62 -36.48 36.85
N ALA A 68 0.34 -36.13 36.67
CA ALA A 68 -0.81 -36.89 37.16
C ALA A 68 -0.82 -38.30 36.56
N VAL A 69 -0.58 -38.43 35.25
CA VAL A 69 -0.53 -39.72 34.55
C VAL A 69 0.64 -40.57 35.07
N ALA A 70 1.81 -39.97 35.27
CA ALA A 70 2.97 -40.67 35.83
C ALA A 70 2.72 -41.13 37.27
N VAL A 71 2.06 -40.31 38.09
CA VAL A 71 1.74 -40.61 39.49
C VAL A 71 0.55 -41.55 39.62
N ALA A 72 -0.42 -41.54 38.70
CA ALA A 72 -1.60 -42.42 38.74
C ALA A 72 -1.24 -43.92 38.71
N GLN A 73 -0.03 -44.25 38.22
CA GLN A 73 0.52 -45.61 38.28
C GLN A 73 0.95 -46.02 39.70
N ARG A 74 1.01 -45.09 40.66
CA ARG A 74 1.38 -45.29 42.06
C ARG A 74 0.21 -44.84 42.95
N PRO A 75 -0.27 -45.66 43.88
CA PRO A 75 -1.36 -45.26 44.77
C PRO A 75 -0.92 -44.07 45.64
N GLY A 76 -1.60 -42.93 45.50
CA GLY A 76 -1.31 -41.68 46.21
C GLY A 76 -2.27 -40.54 45.82
N TYR A 77 -2.27 -39.47 46.60
CA TYR A 77 -3.03 -38.24 46.31
C TYR A 77 -2.25 -37.35 45.34
N PHE A 78 -2.91 -36.87 44.28
CA PHE A 78 -2.35 -35.93 43.31
C PHE A 78 -3.22 -34.69 43.26
N GLU A 79 -2.62 -33.52 43.51
CA GLU A 79 -3.31 -32.24 43.45
C GLU A 79 -3.21 -31.64 42.05
N TYR A 80 -4.36 -31.39 41.44
CA TYR A 80 -4.44 -30.80 40.11
C TYR A 80 -4.16 -29.30 40.15
N TYR A 81 -3.46 -28.82 39.13
CA TYR A 81 -3.26 -27.40 38.93
C TYR A 81 -4.60 -26.70 38.69
N GLN A 82 -4.88 -25.66 39.47
CA GLN A 82 -6.05 -24.80 39.29
C GLN A 82 -5.64 -23.48 38.64
N ALA A 83 -6.30 -23.14 37.53
CA ALA A 83 -6.06 -21.88 36.84
C ALA A 83 -6.41 -20.68 37.73
N PRO A 84 -5.68 -19.55 37.65
CA PRO A 84 -6.02 -18.33 38.37
C PRO A 84 -7.45 -17.85 38.06
N ALA A 85 -8.12 -17.27 39.06
CA ALA A 85 -9.52 -16.82 38.94
C ALA A 85 -9.73 -15.82 37.78
N GLU A 86 -8.74 -15.00 37.47
CA GLU A 86 -8.78 -14.07 36.34
C GLU A 86 -8.85 -14.79 34.99
N VAL A 87 -8.05 -15.83 34.80
CA VAL A 87 -8.03 -16.62 33.56
C VAL A 87 -9.32 -17.41 33.39
N GLN A 88 -9.87 -17.93 34.48
CA GLN A 88 -11.19 -18.58 34.45
C GLN A 88 -12.29 -17.61 34.02
N ARG A 89 -12.24 -16.34 34.44
CA ARG A 89 -13.19 -15.31 34.00
C ARG A 89 -13.05 -15.02 32.52
N ILE A 90 -11.83 -14.88 32.01
CA ILE A 90 -11.55 -14.63 30.58
C ILE A 90 -12.11 -15.78 29.72
N ILE A 91 -11.91 -17.04 30.16
CA ILE A 91 -12.46 -18.22 29.48
C ILE A 91 -13.99 -18.21 29.54
N ALA A 92 -14.58 -17.91 30.70
CA ALA A 92 -16.03 -17.87 30.85
C ALA A 92 -16.70 -16.73 30.06
N ALA A 93 -16.01 -15.61 29.88
CA ALA A 93 -16.48 -14.44 29.15
C ALA A 93 -16.29 -14.55 27.62
N ASP A 94 -15.56 -15.56 27.13
CA ASP A 94 -15.27 -15.76 25.71
C ASP A 94 -14.55 -14.54 25.07
N ASP A 95 -13.73 -13.82 25.86
CA ASP A 95 -13.12 -12.54 25.46
C ASP A 95 -12.30 -12.62 24.16
N LEU A 96 -11.53 -13.70 23.98
CA LEU A 96 -10.75 -13.93 22.75
C LEU A 96 -11.64 -14.11 21.51
N LYS A 97 -12.80 -14.75 21.67
CA LYS A 97 -13.77 -14.94 20.59
C LYS A 97 -14.42 -13.61 20.21
N LEU A 98 -14.75 -12.78 21.22
CA LEU A 98 -15.25 -11.42 21.00
C LEU A 98 -14.23 -10.55 20.27
N LEU A 99 -12.96 -10.58 20.68
CA LEU A 99 -11.87 -9.86 20.01
C LEU A 99 -11.67 -10.34 18.56
N THR A 100 -11.70 -11.66 18.33
CA THR A 100 -11.59 -12.24 16.98
C THR A 100 -12.73 -11.78 16.08
N ASN A 101 -13.97 -11.75 16.58
CA ASN A 101 -15.12 -11.25 15.82
C ASN A 101 -14.97 -9.77 15.46
N LYS A 102 -14.48 -8.93 16.39
CA LYS A 102 -14.20 -7.51 16.13
C LYS A 102 -13.11 -7.31 15.09
N ILE A 103 -12.00 -8.06 15.19
CA ILE A 103 -10.90 -8.02 14.22
C ILE A 103 -11.41 -8.41 12.82
N ASN A 104 -12.20 -9.48 12.73
CA ASN A 104 -12.79 -9.92 11.47
C ASN A 104 -13.75 -8.89 10.88
N GLN A 105 -14.53 -8.20 11.72
CA GLN A 105 -15.40 -7.12 11.26
C GLN A 105 -14.58 -5.96 10.67
N ILE A 106 -13.53 -5.51 11.37
CA ILE A 106 -12.65 -4.43 10.87
C ILE A 106 -11.96 -4.85 9.57
N GLN A 107 -11.55 -6.13 9.44
CA GLN A 107 -10.96 -6.63 8.19
C GLN A 107 -11.94 -6.49 7.02
N ARG A 108 -13.22 -6.84 7.19
CA ARG A 108 -14.24 -6.67 6.14
C ARG A 108 -14.43 -5.20 5.76
N GLU A 109 -14.40 -4.30 6.75
CA GLU A 109 -14.48 -2.85 6.50
C GLU A 109 -13.25 -2.34 5.74
N LEU A 110 -12.05 -2.82 6.07
CA LEU A 110 -10.81 -2.51 5.33
C LEU A 110 -10.86 -3.02 3.89
N ASP A 111 -11.35 -4.24 3.66
CA ASP A 111 -11.49 -4.81 2.32
C ASP A 111 -12.47 -3.99 1.46
N GLN A 112 -13.53 -3.44 2.07
CA GLN A 112 -14.46 -2.53 1.39
C GLN A 112 -13.79 -1.20 1.03
N ILE A 113 -13.05 -0.58 1.96
CA ILE A 113 -12.31 0.66 1.71
C ILE A 113 -11.28 0.45 0.60
N ASP A 114 -10.54 -0.66 0.62
CA ASP A 114 -9.55 -0.99 -0.40
C ASP A 114 -10.17 -1.19 -1.78
N SER A 115 -11.33 -1.84 -1.83
CA SER A 115 -12.12 -1.96 -3.06
C SER A 115 -12.56 -0.59 -3.59
N GLU A 116 -12.98 0.34 -2.71
CA GLU A 116 -13.38 1.69 -3.12
C GLU A 116 -12.19 2.52 -3.62
N ILE A 117 -11.03 2.43 -2.96
CA ILE A 117 -9.78 3.07 -3.40
C ILE A 117 -9.37 2.53 -4.77
N GLU A 118 -9.45 1.21 -4.99
CA GLU A 118 -9.13 0.61 -6.28
C GLU A 118 -10.07 1.10 -7.39
N GLN A 119 -11.38 1.21 -7.10
CA GLN A 119 -12.35 1.72 -8.07
C GLN A 119 -12.10 3.19 -8.41
N LEU A 120 -11.87 4.04 -7.42
CA LEU A 120 -11.61 5.47 -7.63
C LEU A 120 -10.28 5.70 -8.35
N SER A 121 -9.23 4.94 -8.00
CA SER A 121 -7.94 5.05 -8.67
C SER A 121 -8.01 4.62 -10.15
N LYS A 122 -8.76 3.55 -10.48
CA LYS A 122 -9.03 3.15 -11.87
C LYS A 122 -9.82 4.21 -12.63
N GLN A 123 -10.87 4.78 -12.02
CA GLN A 123 -11.64 5.86 -12.63
C GLN A 123 -10.75 7.08 -12.92
N HIS A 124 -9.92 7.47 -11.96
CA HIS A 124 -8.98 8.57 -12.12
C HIS A 124 -7.93 8.32 -13.22
N TYR A 125 -7.40 7.10 -13.32
CA TYR A 125 -6.45 6.73 -14.38
C TYR A 125 -7.11 6.69 -15.78
N SER A 126 -8.34 6.17 -15.86
CA SER A 126 -9.10 6.11 -17.12
C SER A 126 -9.50 7.48 -17.65
N GLN A 127 -9.79 8.44 -16.77
CA GLN A 127 -10.03 9.85 -17.15
C GLN A 127 -8.74 10.58 -17.57
N ARG A 128 -7.58 10.16 -17.07
CA ARG A 128 -6.26 10.73 -17.42
C ARG A 128 -5.57 10.03 -18.59
N ASN A 129 -6.17 9.00 -19.18
CA ASN A 129 -5.57 8.35 -20.33
C ASN A 129 -5.38 9.39 -21.45
N PRO A 130 -4.13 9.65 -21.89
CA PRO A 130 -3.91 10.52 -23.03
C PRO A 130 -4.68 9.93 -24.23
N PRO A 131 -5.21 10.78 -25.12
CA PRO A 131 -5.93 10.30 -26.30
C PRO A 131 -5.04 9.29 -27.04
N GLN A 132 -5.61 8.16 -27.45
CA GLN A 132 -4.83 7.19 -28.22
C GLN A 132 -4.42 7.81 -29.54
N VAL A 133 -3.12 8.06 -29.68
CA VAL A 133 -2.52 8.69 -30.85
C VAL A 133 -1.94 7.61 -31.74
N ASN A 134 -2.56 7.40 -32.89
CA ASN A 134 -2.17 6.36 -33.84
C ASN A 134 -1.23 6.90 -34.93
N ASN A 135 -1.05 8.21 -35.01
CA ASN A 135 -0.10 8.84 -35.93
C ASN A 135 0.44 10.18 -35.38
N LEU A 136 1.57 10.61 -35.93
CA LEU A 136 2.25 11.86 -35.57
C LEU A 136 1.38 13.11 -35.84
N GLY A 137 0.52 13.09 -36.85
CA GLY A 137 -0.39 14.20 -37.15
C GLY A 137 -1.42 14.43 -36.03
N GLN A 138 -2.03 13.35 -35.54
CA GLN A 138 -2.90 13.36 -34.36
C GLN A 138 -2.13 13.81 -33.11
N TRP A 139 -0.86 13.43 -32.97
CA TRP A 139 -0.01 13.85 -31.86
C TRP A 139 0.23 15.35 -31.86
N PHE A 140 0.56 15.93 -33.01
CA PHE A 140 0.70 17.39 -33.14
C PHE A 140 -0.63 18.14 -32.98
N ALA A 141 -1.76 17.53 -33.33
CA ALA A 141 -3.08 18.12 -33.10
C ALA A 141 -3.44 18.18 -31.59
N VAL A 142 -3.05 17.16 -30.82
CA VAL A 142 -3.32 17.08 -29.37
C VAL A 142 -2.34 17.93 -28.56
N TYR A 143 -1.04 17.83 -28.86
CA TYR A 143 0.03 18.42 -28.05
C TYR A 143 0.64 19.69 -28.67
N GLY A 144 0.20 20.08 -29.87
CA GLY A 144 0.68 21.24 -30.60
C GLY A 144 1.82 20.90 -31.58
N THR A 145 1.88 21.65 -32.67
CA THR A 145 3.00 21.58 -33.63
C THR A 145 4.24 22.31 -33.09
N PRO A 146 5.45 21.74 -33.21
CA PRO A 146 6.67 22.43 -32.82
C PRO A 146 6.82 23.73 -33.63
N LYS A 147 7.25 24.80 -32.97
CA LYS A 147 7.48 26.09 -33.63
C LYS A 147 8.61 25.94 -34.66
N PRO A 148 8.48 26.53 -35.87
CA PRO A 148 9.54 26.48 -36.86
C PRO A 148 10.82 27.09 -36.28
N PRO A 149 12.00 26.52 -36.56
CA PRO A 149 13.26 27.09 -36.09
C PRO A 149 13.46 28.49 -36.70
N PRO A 150 14.09 29.42 -35.98
CA PRO A 150 14.45 30.72 -36.54
C PRO A 150 15.41 30.56 -37.72
N ASN A 151 15.20 31.37 -38.78
CA ASN A 151 15.96 31.31 -40.03
C ASN A 151 17.48 31.37 -39.76
N GLY A 152 18.23 30.45 -40.38
CA GLY A 152 19.68 30.40 -40.25
C GLY A 152 20.20 29.67 -39.01
N THR A 153 19.36 28.95 -38.26
CA THR A 153 19.82 28.07 -37.17
C THR A 153 19.77 26.60 -37.58
N LEU A 154 20.86 25.87 -37.32
CA LEU A 154 20.95 24.42 -37.51
C LEU A 154 21.43 23.80 -36.19
N SER A 155 20.70 22.83 -35.67
CA SER A 155 21.17 22.08 -34.51
C SER A 155 21.89 20.81 -34.96
N VAL A 156 23.10 20.59 -34.45
CA VAL A 156 23.92 19.42 -34.79
C VAL A 156 24.18 18.61 -33.52
N PHE A 157 24.09 17.29 -33.64
CA PHE A 157 24.47 16.38 -32.56
C PHE A 157 25.99 16.21 -32.55
N GLU A 158 26.64 16.90 -31.62
CA GLU A 158 28.06 16.75 -31.38
C GLU A 158 28.31 15.66 -30.31
N PRO A 159 29.36 14.83 -30.47
CA PRO A 159 29.83 13.97 -29.39
C PRO A 159 30.11 14.82 -28.15
N SER A 160 29.69 14.33 -26.99
CA SER A 160 30.04 14.95 -25.72
C SER A 160 30.95 14.03 -24.93
N ASP A 161 31.82 14.60 -24.12
CA ASP A 161 32.81 13.86 -23.33
C ASP A 161 32.17 13.02 -22.20
N LYS A 162 30.85 13.14 -22.02
CA LYS A 162 30.10 12.38 -21.02
C LYS A 162 29.88 10.95 -21.52
N VAL A 163 30.50 10.00 -20.81
CA VAL A 163 30.30 8.56 -21.00
C VAL A 163 29.38 8.05 -19.91
N TYR A 164 28.28 7.41 -20.31
CA TYR A 164 27.32 6.80 -19.38
C TYR A 164 27.44 5.28 -19.42
N GLY A 165 27.16 4.63 -18.30
CA GLY A 165 27.27 3.18 -18.16
C GLY A 165 28.63 2.72 -17.60
N GLY A 166 28.87 1.41 -17.65
CA GLY A 166 30.00 0.76 -16.99
C GLY A 166 29.78 0.62 -15.48
N THR A 167 28.85 -0.24 -15.07
CA THR A 167 28.73 -0.64 -13.66
C THR A 167 29.90 -1.56 -13.27
N GLN A 168 30.14 -1.77 -11.98
CA GLN A 168 31.25 -2.58 -11.49
C GLN A 168 31.30 -3.99 -12.10
N HIS A 169 30.13 -4.56 -12.43
CA HIS A 169 29.98 -5.90 -12.99
C HIS A 169 29.93 -5.94 -14.54
N HIS A 170 29.71 -4.81 -15.22
CA HIS A 170 29.64 -4.74 -16.69
C HIS A 170 30.44 -3.56 -17.26
N ARG A 171 31.76 -3.59 -17.03
CA ARG A 171 32.69 -2.51 -17.40
C ARG A 171 32.78 -2.24 -18.91
N ALA A 172 32.44 -3.22 -19.75
CA ALA A 172 32.52 -3.11 -21.21
C ALA A 172 31.36 -2.31 -21.84
N PHE A 173 30.23 -2.18 -21.14
CA PHE A 173 29.05 -1.48 -21.65
C PHE A 173 29.11 0.01 -21.29
N LYS A 174 29.88 0.75 -22.09
CA LYS A 174 29.97 2.22 -22.02
C LYS A 174 29.33 2.81 -23.26
N SER A 175 28.45 3.79 -23.08
CA SER A 175 27.82 4.53 -24.17
C SER A 175 28.31 5.97 -24.15
N GLN A 176 28.85 6.43 -25.28
CA GLN A 176 29.18 7.85 -25.46
C GLN A 176 27.91 8.62 -25.74
N SER A 177 27.69 9.71 -25.01
CA SER A 177 26.51 10.55 -25.25
C SER A 177 26.79 11.61 -26.32
N ARG A 178 25.75 11.91 -27.11
CA ARG A 178 25.75 13.02 -28.06
C ARG A 178 24.86 14.12 -27.52
N SER A 179 25.35 15.36 -27.56
CA SER A 179 24.60 16.54 -27.13
C SER A 179 24.16 17.34 -28.34
N LEU A 180 22.92 17.83 -28.32
CA LEU A 180 22.41 18.71 -29.38
C LEU A 180 22.90 20.14 -29.12
N LYS A 181 23.78 20.64 -29.99
CA LYS A 181 24.22 22.04 -29.92
C LYS A 181 23.50 22.86 -30.98
N LYS A 182 23.09 24.07 -30.59
CA LYS A 182 22.51 25.06 -31.51
C LYS A 182 23.66 25.76 -32.24
N GLY A 183 23.68 25.67 -33.56
CA GLY A 183 24.62 26.38 -34.43
C GLY A 183 23.90 27.36 -35.33
N THR A 184 24.67 28.28 -35.91
CA THR A 184 24.19 29.23 -36.92
C THR A 184 24.77 28.83 -38.27
N VAL A 185 23.93 28.74 -39.30
CA VAL A 185 24.36 28.53 -40.68
C VAL A 185 24.95 29.84 -41.16
N LEU A 186 26.28 29.94 -41.19
CA LEU A 186 26.96 31.00 -41.91
C LEU A 186 26.79 30.71 -43.41
N LYS A 187 26.25 31.68 -44.15
CA LYS A 187 26.13 31.64 -45.61
C LYS A 187 27.51 31.61 -46.26
#